data_AF-A0A842Q777-F1
#
_entry.id   AF-A0A842Q777-F1
#
_cell.length_a   1.000
_cell.length_b   1.000
_cell.length_c   1.000
_cell.angle_alpha   90.00
_cell.angle_beta   90.00
_cell.angle_gamma   90.00
#
_symmetry.space_group_name_H-M   'P 1'
#
loop_
_entity.id
_entity.type
_entity.pdbx_description
1 polymer ?
#
loop_
_entity_poly.entity_id
_entity_poly.type
_entity_poly.pdbx_seq_one_letter_code
_entity_poly.pdbx_strand_id
1 'polypeptide(L)'
;MSPKAISTHTIFLIGAITLFLLFTIISLWNWLHLVDVDATEASCTAKLLNYCERWKLRGEDPGDWGEIEPIGCQEFDITKPSAIDDCKMI
;
A
#
# COMPACT_ATOMS: atom_id res chain seq x y z
N MET A 1 28.18 -30.16 31.25
CA MET A 1 26.82 -30.15 30.68
C MET A 1 26.68 -31.35 29.76
N SER A 2 25.64 -32.18 29.91
CA SER A 2 25.50 -33.34 29.03
C SER A 2 25.09 -32.88 27.62
N PRO A 3 25.63 -33.48 26.54
CA PRO A 3 25.32 -33.08 25.16
C PRO A 3 23.82 -33.19 24.83
N LYS A 4 23.08 -34.05 25.53
CA LYS A 4 21.62 -34.18 25.44
C LYS A 4 20.88 -32.92 25.91
N ALA A 5 21.34 -32.30 26.99
CA ALA A 5 20.75 -31.05 27.48
C ALA A 5 20.96 -29.92 26.48
N ILE A 6 22.18 -29.80 25.95
CA ILE A 6 22.53 -28.77 24.94
C ILE A 6 21.64 -28.91 23.70
N SER A 7 21.52 -30.13 23.15
CA SER A 7 20.70 -30.38 21.96
C SER A 7 19.22 -30.04 22.16
N THR A 8 18.65 -30.37 23.33
CA THR A 8 17.23 -30.09 23.62
C THR A 8 16.97 -28.59 23.72
N HIS A 9 17.85 -27.84 24.38
CA HIS A 9 17.75 -26.39 24.47
C HIS A 9 17.91 -25.72 23.11
N THR A 10 18.83 -26.18 22.27
CA THR A 10 19.02 -25.64 20.92
C THR A 10 17.79 -25.85 20.05
N ILE A 11 17.19 -27.05 20.06
CA ILE A 11 15.98 -27.35 19.27
C ILE A 11 14.80 -26.47 19.75
N PHE A 12 14.63 -26.32 21.06
CA PHE A 12 13.61 -25.45 21.63
C PHE A 12 13.79 -23.99 21.20
N LEU A 13 15.02 -23.48 21.25
CA LEU A 13 15.35 -22.13 20.83
C LEU A 13 15.04 -21.90 19.35
N ILE A 14 15.43 -22.84 18.48
CA ILE A 14 15.13 -22.76 17.05
C ILE A 14 13.62 -22.71 16.84
N GLY A 15 12.86 -23.61 17.49
CA GLY A 15 11.39 -23.63 17.38
C GLY A 15 10.74 -22.32 17.83
N ALA A 16 11.20 -21.75 18.96
CA ALA A 16 10.70 -20.48 19.47
C ALA A 16 11.00 -19.31 18.52
N ILE A 17 12.21 -19.25 17.95
CA ILE A 17 12.59 -18.22 16.97
C ILE A 17 11.73 -18.36 15.70
N THR A 18 11.55 -19.58 15.19
CA THR A 18 10.71 -19.80 14.00
C THR A 18 9.27 -19.36 14.23
N LEU A 19 8.68 -19.70 15.38
CA LEU A 19 7.33 -19.27 15.73
C LEU A 19 7.22 -17.73 15.80
N PHE A 20 8.21 -17.08 16.41
CA PHE A 20 8.26 -15.63 16.50
C PHE A 20 8.38 -14.98 15.12
N LEU A 21 9.23 -15.52 14.24
CA LEU A 21 9.37 -15.03 12.87
C LEU A 21 8.06 -15.15 12.09
N LEU A 22 7.39 -16.30 12.18
CA LEU A 22 6.08 -16.50 11.54
C LEU A 22 5.05 -15.49 12.06
N PHE A 23 5.00 -15.27 13.37
CA PHE A 23 4.12 -14.27 13.98
C PHE A 23 4.40 -12.85 13.46
N THR A 24 5.68 -12.45 13.37
CA THR A 24 6.05 -11.14 12.84
C THR A 24 5.68 -10.98 11.37
N ILE A 25 5.89 -12.01 10.54
CA ILE A 25 5.53 -11.99 9.12
C ILE A 25 4.02 -11.85 8.96
N ILE A 26 3.23 -12.65 9.69
CA ILE A 26 1.75 -12.57 9.63
C ILE A 26 1.26 -11.20 10.11
N SER A 27 1.83 -10.68 11.19
CA SER A 27 1.45 -9.36 11.73
C SER A 27 1.78 -8.24 10.75
N LEU A 28 2.95 -8.29 10.11
CA LEU A 28 3.35 -7.33 9.08
C LEU A 28 2.49 -7.46 7.82
N TRP A 29 2.14 -8.68 7.41
CA TRP A 29 1.26 -8.91 6.27
C TRP A 29 -0.14 -8.34 6.53
N ASN A 30 -0.70 -8.61 7.71
CA ASN A 30 -2.00 -8.07 8.10
C ASN A 30 -1.97 -6.54 8.23
N TRP A 31 -0.86 -5.98 8.72
CA TRP A 31 -0.67 -4.54 8.77
C TRP A 31 -0.58 -3.93 7.36
N LEU A 32 0.21 -4.52 6.45
CA LEU A 32 0.29 -4.07 5.05
C LEU A 32 -1.05 -4.15 4.32
N HIS A 33 -1.87 -5.17 4.61
CA HIS A 33 -3.22 -5.26 4.06
C HIS A 33 -4.18 -4.23 4.67
N LEU A 34 -3.94 -3.80 5.91
CA LEU A 34 -4.64 -2.65 6.49
C LEU A 34 -4.14 -1.31 5.93
N VAL A 35 -2.97 -1.27 5.30
CA VAL A 35 -2.53 -0.19 4.41
C VAL A 35 -3.10 -0.41 2.98
N ASP A 36 -4.32 -0.94 2.89
CA ASP A 36 -5.17 -0.77 1.71
C ASP A 36 -5.46 0.73 1.60
N VAL A 37 -4.50 1.42 0.97
CA VAL A 37 -4.48 2.81 0.51
C VAL A 37 -5.57 3.67 1.17
N ASP A 38 -5.45 3.91 2.47
CA ASP A 38 -6.25 4.94 3.12
C ASP A 38 -6.10 6.19 2.25
N ALA A 39 -7.24 6.78 1.86
CA ALA A 39 -7.23 8.04 1.14
C ALA A 39 -6.47 9.02 2.04
N THR A 40 -5.23 9.30 1.66
CA THR A 40 -4.42 10.37 2.21
C THR A 40 -4.28 11.43 1.13
N GLU A 41 -4.17 12.69 1.53
CA GLU A 41 -3.92 13.80 0.62
C GLU A 41 -2.79 13.49 -0.38
N ALA A 42 -1.70 12.87 0.10
CA ALA A 42 -0.57 12.46 -0.73
C ALA A 42 -0.95 11.38 -1.76
N SER A 43 -1.65 10.33 -1.34
CA SER A 43 -2.07 9.25 -2.25
C SER A 43 -3.10 9.71 -3.30
N CYS A 44 -3.98 10.63 -2.92
CA CYS A 44 -4.96 11.24 -3.83
C CYS A 44 -4.31 12.21 -4.81
N THR A 45 -3.31 12.96 -4.37
CA THR A 45 -2.49 13.82 -5.26
C THR A 45 -1.72 12.97 -6.27
N ALA A 46 -1.13 11.85 -5.83
CA ALA A 46 -0.45 10.91 -6.71
C ALA A 46 -1.41 10.28 -7.74
N LYS A 47 -2.63 9.92 -7.32
CA LYS A 47 -3.69 9.47 -8.23
C LYS A 47 -4.05 10.53 -9.27
N LEU A 48 -4.21 11.79 -8.86
CA LEU A 48 -4.48 12.90 -9.77
C LEU A 48 -3.35 13.09 -10.79
N LEU A 49 -2.10 13.11 -10.33
CA LEU A 49 -0.91 13.22 -11.19
C LEU A 49 -0.84 12.10 -12.23
N ASN A 50 -0.96 10.83 -11.79
CA ASN A 50 -0.93 9.68 -12.69
C ASN A 50 -2.11 9.70 -13.69
N TYR A 51 -3.28 10.15 -13.26
CA TYR A 51 -4.44 10.28 -14.14
C TYR A 51 -4.18 11.32 -15.24
N CYS A 52 -3.72 12.50 -14.83
CA CYS A 52 -3.39 13.61 -15.71
C CYS A 52 -2.26 13.30 -16.69
N GLU A 53 -1.21 12.59 -16.23
CA GLU A 53 -0.13 12.12 -17.09
C GLU A 53 -0.66 11.18 -18.18
N ARG A 54 -1.49 10.20 -17.81
CA ARG A 54 -2.09 9.27 -18.78
C ARG A 54 -3.00 9.99 -19.77
N TRP A 55 -3.80 10.95 -19.32
CA TRP A 55 -4.62 11.78 -20.19
C TRP A 55 -3.75 12.55 -21.19
N LYS A 56 -2.66 13.17 -20.74
CA LYS A 56 -1.74 13.91 -21.59
C LYS A 56 -1.01 13.02 -22.61
N LEU A 57 -0.62 11.81 -22.21
CA LEU A 57 0.10 10.87 -23.08
C LEU A 57 -0.82 10.25 -24.15
N ARG A 58 -2.08 9.97 -23.81
CA ARG A 58 -3.05 9.36 -24.75
C ARG A 58 -3.83 10.39 -25.55
N GLY A 59 -3.90 11.64 -25.08
CA GLY A 59 -4.70 12.71 -25.70
C GLY A 59 -6.20 12.58 -25.44
N GLU A 60 -6.63 11.62 -24.62
CA GLU A 60 -8.02 11.31 -24.31
C GLU A 60 -8.20 10.97 -22.83
N ASP A 61 -9.40 11.20 -22.30
CA ASP A 61 -9.73 10.96 -20.88
C ASP A 61 -9.58 9.47 -20.56
N PRO A 62 -8.71 9.06 -19.60
CA PRO A 62 -8.54 7.65 -19.23
C PRO A 62 -9.84 6.96 -18.76
N GLY A 63 -10.81 7.73 -18.24
CA GLY A 63 -12.13 7.26 -17.85
C GLY A 63 -12.20 6.41 -16.57
N ASP A 64 -11.05 5.96 -16.05
CA ASP A 64 -10.94 4.98 -14.96
C ASP A 64 -10.82 5.61 -13.55
N TRP A 65 -11.16 6.90 -13.38
CA TRP A 65 -10.97 7.62 -12.11
C TRP A 65 -11.62 6.94 -10.90
N GLY A 66 -12.83 6.39 -11.08
CA GLY A 66 -13.58 5.70 -10.03
C GLY A 66 -13.13 4.27 -9.78
N GLU A 67 -12.32 3.70 -10.69
CA GLU A 67 -11.88 2.30 -10.65
C GLU A 67 -10.47 2.16 -10.06
N ILE A 68 -9.64 3.20 -10.17
CA ILE A 68 -8.29 3.22 -9.59
C ILE A 68 -8.32 3.64 -8.11
N GLU A 69 -7.52 2.99 -7.29
CA GLU A 69 -7.31 3.39 -5.89
C GLU A 69 -6.43 4.64 -5.78
N PRO A 70 -6.52 5.41 -4.68
CA PRO A 70 -7.48 5.28 -3.58
C PRO A 70 -8.89 5.80 -3.91
N ILE A 71 -9.89 5.25 -3.22
CA ILE A 71 -11.29 5.69 -3.22
C ILE A 71 -11.47 6.68 -2.06
N GLY A 72 -12.30 7.72 -2.22
CA GLY A 72 -12.57 8.70 -1.14
C GLY A 72 -11.73 9.98 -1.19
N CYS A 73 -11.02 10.24 -2.29
CA CYS A 73 -10.25 11.48 -2.47
C CYS A 73 -11.07 12.79 -2.39
N GLN A 74 -12.39 12.69 -2.45
CA GLN A 74 -13.30 13.82 -2.22
C GLN A 74 -13.16 14.40 -0.81
N GLU A 75 -12.72 13.63 0.18
CA GLU A 75 -12.47 14.12 1.53
C GLU A 75 -11.31 15.12 1.62
N PHE A 76 -10.45 15.16 0.59
CA PHE A 76 -9.29 16.05 0.46
C PHE A 76 -9.48 17.10 -0.64
N ASP A 77 -10.71 17.37 -1.08
CA ASP A 77 -11.02 18.24 -2.23
C ASP A 77 -10.35 17.82 -3.57
N ILE A 78 -9.93 16.54 -3.68
CA ILE A 78 -9.32 15.99 -4.89
C ILE A 78 -10.36 15.17 -5.64
N THR A 79 -10.96 15.78 -6.66
CA THR A 79 -11.98 15.16 -7.52
C THR A 79 -11.46 14.83 -8.91
N LYS A 80 -12.26 14.07 -9.68
CA LYS A 80 -11.98 13.82 -11.10
C LYS A 80 -11.83 15.16 -11.84
N PRO A 81 -10.75 15.38 -12.60
CA PRO A 81 -10.62 16.56 -13.46
C PRO A 81 -11.70 16.51 -14.56
N SER A 82 -12.33 17.65 -14.84
CA SER A 82 -13.39 17.77 -15.86
C SER A 82 -12.81 18.11 -17.23
N ALA A 83 -11.67 18.81 -17.26
CA ALA A 83 -10.91 19.14 -18.45
C ALA A 83 -9.42 18.88 -18.23
N ILE A 84 -8.68 18.67 -19.32
CA ILE A 84 -7.21 18.55 -19.26
C ILE A 84 -6.53 19.84 -18.77
N ASP A 85 -7.22 20.98 -18.83
CA ASP A 85 -6.73 22.23 -18.24
C ASP A 85 -6.74 22.18 -16.71
N ASP A 86 -7.62 21.38 -16.09
CA ASP A 86 -7.62 21.15 -14.63
C ASP A 86 -6.36 20.38 -14.19
N CYS A 87 -5.74 19.65 -15.12
CA CYS A 87 -4.44 18.99 -14.93
C CYS A 87 -3.24 19.94 -15.01
N LYS A 88 -3.44 21.24 -15.27
CA LYS A 88 -2.36 22.25 -15.30
C LYS A 88 -2.11 22.92 -13.95
N MET A 89 -2.94 22.65 -12.94
CA MET A 89 -2.84 23.25 -11.60
C MET A 89 -1.84 22.53 -10.67
N ILE A 90 -0.94 21.70 -11.22
CA ILE A 90 0.10 20.99 -10.46
C ILE A 90 1.48 21.29 -11.06
#